data_AF-A0A077MGA4-F1
#
_entry.id   AF-A0A077MGA4-F1
#
_cell.length_a   1.000
_cell.length_b   1.000
_cell.length_c   1.000
_cell.angle_alpha   90.00
_cell.angle_beta   90.00
_cell.angle_gamma   90.00
#
_symmetry.space_group_name_H-M   'P 1'
#
loop_
_entity.id
_entity.type
_entity.pdbx_description
1 polymer ?
#
loop_
_entity_poly.entity_id
_entity_poly.type
_entity_poly.pdbx_seq_one_letter_code
_entity_poly.pdbx_strand_id
1 'polypeptide(L)'
;MRRISPYRGIALALLSACSLLLAYPAPAAAVTPLTFSSTPSLAEGDQDDDGIPDDQDACPTEAGTAAYDGCPAPDSDGDGFADDVDQCPYDWGSADYNGCPIPDSDGDGVTDDLDQCPSDPGEYTNNGCPYWPDPDTDGDGLSDPSDACPADWGPLENGGCPWPDSDGDGVFDNDDVCPWTYGDPANYGCPASPADSDSDGVDDASDHCVYEPGTMANNGCPEPVAVPAPTFADKCGTANDGVVIPSAVGVDYAVNGVATSPGTVTASGSVSVSAVAAFGYTLAAETTAWSKTFTATPCPRVGNVSVTSPAKDRVKIVNREAKAMTLVFGTRSVPVPANSSRTITVVAPRITWTAVWGFAPRLLPRTGALVVT
;
A
#
# COMPACT_ATOMS: atom_id res chain seq x y z
N MET A 1 -10.33 -34.60 2.03
CA MET A 1 -8.97 -35.19 2.02
C MET A 1 -8.58 -35.46 3.47
N ARG A 2 -8.64 -36.72 3.93
CA ARG A 2 -8.24 -37.12 5.29
C ARG A 2 -6.83 -37.71 5.20
N ARG A 3 -5.86 -37.13 5.90
CA ARG A 3 -4.53 -37.73 6.07
C ARG A 3 -4.55 -38.59 7.34
N ILE A 4 -4.40 -39.90 7.11
CA ILE A 4 -4.09 -40.92 8.10
C ILE A 4 -2.57 -41.03 8.15
N SER A 5 -1.96 -41.10 9.33
CA SER A 5 -0.69 -41.80 9.49
C SER A 5 -0.57 -42.44 10.89
N PRO A 6 0.02 -43.64 11.02
CA PRO A 6 -0.07 -44.49 12.21
C PRO A 6 1.25 -44.56 12.98
N TYR A 7 1.21 -44.51 14.32
CA TYR A 7 2.34 -44.96 15.14
C TYR A 7 2.01 -46.26 15.86
N ARG A 8 2.78 -47.29 15.47
CA ARG A 8 2.82 -48.63 16.02
C ARG A 8 3.59 -48.63 17.33
N GLY A 9 3.07 -49.39 18.30
CA GLY A 9 3.75 -49.68 19.55
C GLY A 9 5.02 -50.53 19.38
N ILE A 10 5.91 -50.38 20.35
CA ILE A 10 6.96 -51.33 20.65
C ILE A 10 6.89 -51.57 22.16
N ALA A 11 6.34 -52.73 22.53
CA ALA A 11 6.52 -53.32 23.84
C ALA A 11 7.89 -54.01 23.85
N LEU A 12 8.70 -53.73 24.87
CA LEU A 12 9.89 -54.52 25.16
C LEU A 12 9.90 -54.86 26.65
N ALA A 13 9.52 -56.11 26.94
CA ALA A 13 9.68 -56.76 28.22
C ALA A 13 10.83 -57.77 28.10
N LEU A 14 11.88 -57.61 28.92
CA LEU A 14 12.85 -58.65 29.29
C LEU A 14 13.36 -58.29 30.70
N LEU A 15 12.90 -58.95 31.75
CA LEU A 15 13.40 -60.21 32.32
C LEU A 15 14.69 -60.07 33.14
N SER A 16 14.56 -60.48 34.41
CA SER A 16 15.60 -61.17 35.20
C SER A 16 16.74 -60.30 35.73
N ALA A 17 17.15 -60.32 37.00
CA ALA A 17 17.07 -61.39 37.97
C ALA A 17 17.12 -60.85 39.42
N CYS A 18 16.29 -61.47 40.25
CA CYS A 18 16.47 -61.59 41.69
C CYS A 18 17.87 -62.17 41.99
N SER A 19 18.67 -61.48 42.81
CA SER A 19 19.90 -62.03 43.37
C SER A 19 19.89 -61.89 44.88
N LEU A 20 19.60 -63.04 45.49
CA LEU A 20 19.93 -63.50 46.84
C LEU A 20 21.08 -62.72 47.52
N LEU A 21 20.77 -62.07 48.64
CA LEU A 21 21.71 -61.74 49.70
C LEU A 21 22.22 -63.05 50.34
N LEU A 22 23.36 -63.54 49.87
CA LEU A 22 24.14 -64.54 50.60
C LEU A 22 25.04 -63.81 51.61
N ALA A 23 24.73 -64.00 52.89
CA ALA A 23 25.64 -63.74 53.97
C ALA A 23 26.93 -64.56 53.77
N TYR A 24 28.05 -63.88 53.62
CA TYR A 24 29.38 -64.46 53.83
C TYR A 24 30.01 -63.79 55.08
N PRO A 25 30.55 -64.59 56.02
CA PRO A 25 31.20 -64.06 57.19
C PRO A 25 32.55 -63.44 56.81
N ALA A 26 32.79 -62.21 57.25
CA ALA A 26 34.11 -61.60 57.20
C ALA A 26 35.07 -62.44 58.07
N PRO A 27 36.27 -62.80 57.59
CA PRO A 27 37.28 -63.40 58.43
C PRO A 27 37.76 -62.36 59.44
N ALA A 28 37.71 -62.71 60.72
CA ALA A 28 38.31 -61.94 61.80
C ALA A 28 39.82 -61.77 61.51
N ALA A 29 40.19 -60.63 60.95
CA ALA A 29 41.57 -60.19 60.89
C ALA A 29 42.02 -59.89 62.32
N ALA A 30 43.08 -60.58 62.73
CA ALA A 30 43.73 -60.40 64.01
C ALA A 30 44.09 -58.91 64.21
N VAL A 31 43.43 -58.29 65.18
CA VAL A 31 43.83 -57.03 65.78
C VAL A 31 45.22 -57.21 66.39
N THR A 32 46.26 -56.73 65.69
CA THR A 32 47.50 -56.34 66.35
C THR A 32 47.19 -55.15 67.25
N PRO A 33 47.37 -55.24 68.58
CA PRO A 33 47.21 -54.07 69.43
C PRO A 33 48.29 -53.07 69.04
N LEU A 34 47.88 -51.94 68.46
CA LEU A 34 48.68 -50.73 68.47
C LEU A 34 48.78 -50.34 69.94
N THR A 35 49.97 -50.50 70.51
CA THR A 35 50.32 -49.92 71.79
C THR A 35 50.33 -48.41 71.61
N PHE A 36 49.18 -47.77 71.85
CA PHE A 36 49.13 -46.34 72.14
C PHE A 36 49.83 -46.12 73.48
N SER A 37 51.11 -45.77 73.38
CA SER A 37 51.86 -45.16 74.46
C SER A 37 51.52 -43.67 74.46
N SER A 38 50.37 -43.35 75.04
CA SER A 38 50.07 -42.01 75.54
C SER A 38 49.08 -42.20 76.67
N THR A 39 49.60 -42.28 77.89
CA THR A 39 48.84 -41.90 79.08
C THR A 39 48.28 -40.51 78.82
N PRO A 40 46.95 -40.28 78.74
CA PRO A 40 46.46 -38.96 79.07
C PRO A 40 46.84 -38.75 80.53
N SER A 41 47.79 -37.84 80.75
CA SER A 41 47.84 -37.14 82.02
C SER A 41 46.47 -36.52 82.14
N LEU A 42 45.60 -37.06 83.00
CA LEU A 42 44.51 -36.28 83.58
C LEU A 42 45.20 -35.03 84.12
N ALA A 43 45.13 -33.93 83.37
CA ALA A 43 45.35 -32.63 83.96
C ALA A 43 44.23 -32.52 84.99
N GLU A 44 44.57 -32.61 86.27
CA GLU A 44 43.61 -32.37 87.34
C GLU A 44 43.23 -30.89 87.23
N GLY A 45 42.09 -30.61 86.59
CA GLY A 45 41.57 -29.27 86.28
C GLY A 45 41.55 -28.92 84.78
N ASP A 46 40.99 -29.80 83.95
CA ASP A 46 40.65 -29.59 82.52
C ASP A 46 39.36 -30.39 82.30
N GLN A 47 38.19 -29.74 82.38
CA GLN A 47 36.89 -30.38 82.51
C GLN A 47 36.22 -30.76 81.19
N ASP A 48 36.58 -30.12 80.08
CA ASP A 48 36.08 -30.42 78.74
C ASP A 48 37.12 -31.11 77.82
N ASP A 49 38.31 -31.41 78.37
CA ASP A 49 39.38 -32.16 77.73
C ASP A 49 39.91 -31.48 76.45
N ASP A 50 39.84 -30.15 76.35
CA ASP A 50 40.33 -29.38 75.19
C ASP A 50 41.85 -29.12 75.21
N GLY A 51 42.50 -29.42 76.35
CA GLY A 51 43.94 -29.27 76.58
C GLY A 51 44.35 -27.94 77.20
N ILE A 52 43.40 -27.10 77.60
CA ILE A 52 43.60 -25.84 78.33
C ILE A 52 43.09 -26.03 79.77
N PRO A 53 43.94 -25.82 80.79
CA PRO A 53 43.49 -25.98 82.18
C PRO A 53 42.35 -25.01 82.54
N ASP A 54 41.40 -25.45 83.38
CA ASP A 54 40.22 -24.70 83.86
C ASP A 54 40.56 -23.30 84.42
N ASP A 55 41.79 -23.08 84.89
CA ASP A 55 42.26 -21.79 85.44
C ASP A 55 42.73 -20.78 84.38
N GLN A 56 42.91 -21.24 83.15
CA GLN A 56 43.31 -20.49 81.96
C GLN A 56 42.27 -20.57 80.84
N ASP A 57 41.20 -21.34 81.05
CA ASP A 57 40.07 -21.51 80.15
C ASP A 57 38.93 -20.53 80.51
N ALA A 58 38.51 -19.73 79.54
CA ALA A 58 37.37 -18.82 79.65
C ALA A 58 36.02 -19.57 79.61
N CYS A 59 35.99 -20.79 79.07
CA CYS A 59 34.84 -21.68 78.96
C CYS A 59 35.14 -23.10 79.49
N PRO A 60 35.38 -23.32 80.80
CA PRO A 60 35.86 -24.59 81.39
C PRO A 60 34.97 -25.83 81.23
N THR A 61 33.86 -25.74 80.50
CA THR A 61 32.90 -26.82 80.28
C THR A 61 32.56 -27.03 78.80
N GLU A 62 33.10 -26.21 77.90
CA GLU A 62 32.81 -26.24 76.47
C GLU A 62 34.12 -26.22 75.68
N ALA A 63 34.51 -27.39 75.19
CA ALA A 63 35.82 -27.56 74.54
C ALA A 63 36.05 -26.52 73.44
N GLY A 64 37.15 -25.77 73.56
CA GLY A 64 37.51 -24.69 72.68
C GLY A 64 38.90 -24.83 72.12
N THR A 65 39.49 -23.67 71.80
CA THR A 65 40.89 -23.60 71.38
C THR A 65 41.58 -22.43 72.04
N ALA A 66 42.91 -22.49 72.11
CA ALA A 66 43.72 -21.42 72.68
C ALA A 66 43.61 -20.10 71.89
N ALA A 67 43.12 -20.14 70.65
CA ALA A 67 42.87 -18.93 69.85
C ALA A 67 41.67 -18.11 70.37
N TYR A 68 40.76 -18.75 71.10
CA TYR A 68 39.54 -18.16 71.67
C TYR A 68 39.52 -18.30 73.20
N ASP A 69 40.70 -18.28 73.84
CA ASP A 69 40.87 -18.38 75.29
C ASP A 69 40.19 -19.61 75.92
N GLY A 70 40.14 -20.74 75.21
CA GLY A 70 39.49 -21.99 75.67
C GLY A 70 37.98 -22.07 75.38
N CYS A 71 37.40 -21.04 74.77
CA CYS A 71 36.04 -21.10 74.27
C CYS A 71 35.95 -21.68 72.84
N PRO A 72 34.78 -22.21 72.44
CA PRO A 72 34.48 -22.49 71.05
C PRO A 72 34.65 -21.23 70.17
N ALA A 73 35.05 -21.42 68.92
CA ALA A 73 35.08 -20.34 67.95
C ALA A 73 33.65 -19.77 67.79
N PRO A 74 33.47 -18.43 67.76
CA PRO A 74 32.17 -17.83 67.49
C PRO A 74 31.61 -18.31 66.16
N ASP A 75 30.32 -18.65 66.16
CA ASP A 75 29.53 -19.05 64.99
C ASP A 75 28.19 -18.34 65.12
N SER A 76 28.10 -17.17 64.49
CA SER A 76 27.07 -16.17 64.74
C SER A 76 25.72 -16.53 64.12
N ASP A 77 25.68 -17.32 63.05
CA ASP A 77 24.46 -17.83 62.43
C ASP A 77 24.16 -19.31 62.78
N GLY A 78 25.16 -20.04 63.28
CA GLY A 78 25.06 -21.41 63.78
C GLY A 78 25.27 -22.48 62.72
N ASP A 79 25.76 -22.13 61.52
CA ASP A 79 25.80 -23.03 60.36
C ASP A 79 26.92 -24.09 60.42
N GLY A 80 27.74 -24.02 61.47
CA GLY A 80 28.86 -24.91 61.73
C GLY A 80 30.19 -24.42 61.15
N PHE A 81 30.21 -23.24 60.52
CA PHE A 81 31.41 -22.51 60.14
C PHE A 81 31.66 -21.40 61.16
N ALA A 82 32.86 -21.37 61.74
CA ALA A 82 33.22 -20.28 62.64
C ALA A 82 33.33 -18.96 61.87
N ASP A 83 32.99 -17.85 62.52
CA ASP A 83 32.94 -16.48 61.97
C ASP A 83 34.26 -16.06 61.26
N ASP A 84 35.39 -16.68 61.60
CA ASP A 84 36.70 -16.37 61.03
C ASP A 84 37.01 -17.11 59.71
N VAL A 85 36.28 -18.19 59.42
CA VAL A 85 36.40 -19.00 58.20
C VAL A 85 35.13 -18.99 57.35
N ASP A 86 34.03 -18.49 57.90
CA ASP A 86 32.78 -18.25 57.20
C ASP A 86 32.86 -17.00 56.30
N GLN A 87 32.46 -17.14 55.04
CA GLN A 87 32.37 -16.02 54.11
C GLN A 87 31.14 -15.13 54.35
N CYS A 88 30.12 -15.66 55.02
CA CYS A 88 28.89 -14.96 55.37
C CYS A 88 28.50 -15.17 56.85
N PRO A 89 29.28 -14.65 57.84
CA PRO A 89 29.14 -14.95 59.28
C PRO A 89 27.77 -14.67 59.93
N TYR A 90 26.81 -14.09 59.22
CA TYR A 90 25.50 -13.73 59.77
C TYR A 90 24.34 -14.31 58.95
N ASP A 91 24.63 -15.07 57.88
CA ASP A 91 23.64 -15.57 56.93
C ASP A 91 23.86 -17.07 56.73
N TRP A 92 22.99 -17.89 57.35
CA TRP A 92 23.10 -19.34 57.35
C TRP A 92 23.45 -19.92 55.97
N GLY A 93 24.57 -20.64 55.90
CA GLY A 93 25.04 -21.22 54.65
C GLY A 93 25.27 -22.72 54.67
N SER A 94 26.02 -23.15 53.67
CA SER A 94 26.40 -24.54 53.49
C SER A 94 27.89 -24.68 53.22
N ALA A 95 28.42 -25.87 53.49
CA ALA A 95 29.83 -26.17 53.27
C ALA A 95 30.29 -25.97 51.82
N ASP A 96 29.42 -26.26 50.85
CA ASP A 96 29.74 -26.11 49.42
C ASP A 96 29.87 -24.64 49.00
N TYR A 97 29.31 -23.72 49.79
CA TYR A 97 29.35 -22.27 49.59
C TYR A 97 30.15 -21.53 50.67
N ASN A 98 31.02 -22.23 51.40
CA ASN A 98 31.89 -21.68 52.45
C ASN A 98 31.14 -20.85 53.51
N GLY A 99 30.01 -21.39 53.99
CA GLY A 99 29.16 -20.75 55.00
C GLY A 99 28.25 -19.65 54.43
N CYS A 100 28.22 -19.46 53.11
CA CYS A 100 27.22 -18.58 52.49
C CYS A 100 25.95 -19.32 52.05
N PRO A 101 24.81 -18.60 51.96
CA PRO A 101 23.59 -19.09 51.33
C PRO A 101 23.84 -19.50 49.87
N ILE A 102 23.10 -20.52 49.41
CA ILE A 102 23.10 -20.91 48.00
C ILE A 102 22.44 -19.78 47.19
N PRO A 103 23.08 -19.29 46.10
CA PRO A 103 22.52 -18.23 45.27
C PRO A 103 21.14 -18.57 44.69
N ASP A 104 20.28 -17.57 44.70
CA ASP A 104 18.95 -17.52 44.07
C ASP A 104 18.82 -16.08 43.52
N SER A 105 19.20 -15.92 42.26
CA SER A 105 19.45 -14.61 41.64
C SER A 105 18.16 -13.83 41.35
N ASP A 106 17.04 -14.52 41.16
CA ASP A 106 15.75 -13.92 40.86
C ASP A 106 14.72 -14.00 42.01
N GLY A 107 15.03 -14.79 43.05
CA GLY A 107 14.30 -14.84 44.31
C GLY A 107 13.01 -15.66 44.23
N ASP A 108 12.90 -16.60 43.29
CA ASP A 108 11.72 -17.45 43.12
C ASP A 108 11.67 -18.66 44.09
N GLY A 109 12.76 -18.90 44.83
CA GLY A 109 12.91 -19.99 45.78
C GLY A 109 13.48 -21.28 45.18
N VAL A 110 13.87 -21.27 43.91
CA VAL A 110 14.69 -22.29 43.24
C VAL A 110 16.11 -21.74 43.13
N THR A 111 17.09 -22.46 43.68
CA THR A 111 18.48 -22.01 43.65
C THR A 111 19.05 -22.01 42.24
N ASP A 112 20.00 -21.11 41.94
CA ASP A 112 20.59 -20.89 40.61
C ASP A 112 21.16 -22.18 39.96
N ASP A 113 21.54 -23.17 40.77
CA ASP A 113 22.06 -24.46 40.32
C ASP A 113 20.97 -25.46 39.90
N LEU A 114 19.74 -25.26 40.37
CA LEU A 114 18.53 -26.03 40.06
C LEU A 114 17.58 -25.30 39.10
N ASP A 115 17.77 -24.00 38.93
CA ASP A 115 16.98 -23.14 38.08
C ASP A 115 17.46 -23.16 36.61
N GLN A 116 16.54 -23.43 35.69
CA GLN A 116 16.79 -23.39 34.25
C GLN A 116 16.75 -21.96 33.68
N CYS A 117 16.19 -21.00 34.42
CA CYS A 117 16.07 -19.60 34.07
C CYS A 117 16.51 -18.68 35.24
N PRO A 118 17.80 -18.67 35.66
CA PRO A 118 18.32 -17.98 36.87
C PRO A 118 18.18 -16.44 36.92
N SER A 119 17.44 -15.84 36.00
CA SER A 119 17.18 -14.41 35.95
C SER A 119 15.70 -14.06 35.79
N ASP A 120 14.83 -15.06 35.68
CA ASP A 120 13.42 -14.91 35.35
C ASP A 120 12.57 -15.75 36.32
N PRO A 121 11.90 -15.13 37.32
CA PRO A 121 11.22 -15.88 38.37
C PRO A 121 10.19 -16.86 37.83
N GLY A 122 10.26 -18.11 38.28
CA GLY A 122 9.38 -19.17 37.86
C GLY A 122 8.77 -19.98 38.99
N GLU A 123 8.15 -21.09 38.62
CA GLU A 123 7.58 -22.04 39.57
C GLU A 123 8.51 -23.25 39.70
N TYR A 124 8.66 -23.80 40.90
CA TYR A 124 9.44 -25.03 41.13
C TYR A 124 8.97 -26.18 40.21
N THR A 125 7.67 -26.26 39.89
CA THR A 125 7.12 -27.28 38.98
C THR A 125 7.60 -27.15 37.53
N ASN A 126 8.16 -26.01 37.16
CA ASN A 126 8.73 -25.72 35.85
C ASN A 126 10.24 -25.42 35.92
N ASN A 127 10.94 -26.03 36.90
CA ASN A 127 12.39 -25.90 37.06
C ASN A 127 12.88 -24.45 37.19
N GLY A 128 12.16 -23.61 37.94
CA GLY A 128 12.51 -22.20 38.15
C GLY A 128 12.27 -21.30 36.93
N CYS A 129 11.82 -21.88 35.80
CA CYS A 129 11.43 -21.08 34.65
C CYS A 129 9.96 -20.61 34.73
N PRO A 130 9.64 -19.44 34.15
CA PRO A 130 8.27 -19.06 33.90
C PRO A 130 7.65 -19.99 32.84
N TYR A 131 6.33 -20.15 32.87
CA TYR A 131 5.62 -20.90 31.83
C TYR A 131 5.70 -20.14 30.51
N TRP A 132 6.48 -20.66 29.57
CA TRP A 132 6.50 -20.23 28.17
C TRP A 132 5.61 -21.16 27.33
N PRO A 133 4.75 -20.64 26.44
CA PRO A 133 4.47 -19.22 26.22
C PRO A 133 3.67 -18.61 27.38
N ASP A 134 3.80 -17.29 27.54
CA ASP A 134 2.90 -16.48 28.37
C ASP A 134 1.44 -16.92 28.17
N PRO A 135 0.59 -16.88 29.21
CA PRO A 135 -0.81 -17.28 29.09
C PRO A 135 -1.50 -16.49 27.97
N ASP A 136 -2.40 -17.17 27.29
CA ASP A 136 -3.28 -16.64 26.23
C ASP A 136 -4.69 -17.10 26.64
N THR A 137 -5.36 -16.23 27.39
CA THR A 137 -6.58 -16.56 28.14
C THR A 137 -7.79 -16.80 27.23
N ASP A 138 -7.86 -16.13 26.07
CA ASP A 138 -8.96 -16.27 25.11
C ASP A 138 -8.60 -17.13 23.87
N GLY A 139 -7.32 -17.44 23.69
CA GLY A 139 -6.82 -18.32 22.64
C GLY A 139 -6.76 -17.64 21.26
N ASP A 140 -6.61 -16.32 21.19
CA ASP A 140 -6.57 -15.57 19.94
C ASP A 140 -5.20 -15.56 19.23
N GLY A 141 -4.16 -16.01 19.95
CA GLY A 141 -2.79 -16.11 19.47
C GLY A 141 -1.86 -14.96 19.91
N LEU A 142 -2.35 -13.98 20.69
CA LEU A 142 -1.56 -13.05 21.49
C LEU A 142 -1.50 -13.55 22.93
N SER A 143 -0.37 -13.32 23.61
CA SER A 143 -0.32 -13.55 25.04
C SER A 143 -1.02 -12.43 25.81
N ASP A 144 -1.54 -12.71 27.00
CA ASP A 144 -2.22 -11.74 27.88
C ASP A 144 -1.44 -10.41 28.05
N PRO A 145 -0.09 -10.38 28.16
CA PRO A 145 0.66 -9.12 28.22
C PRO A 145 0.76 -8.36 26.88
N SER A 146 0.60 -9.07 25.77
CA SER A 146 0.68 -8.55 24.39
C SER A 146 -0.70 -8.26 23.79
N ASP A 147 -1.76 -8.73 24.43
CA ASP A 147 -3.15 -8.56 24.05
C ASP A 147 -3.77 -7.33 24.72
N ALA A 148 -4.43 -6.48 23.94
CA ALA A 148 -5.13 -5.30 24.43
C ALA A 148 -6.47 -5.66 25.12
N CYS A 149 -7.01 -6.85 24.85
CA CYS A 149 -8.23 -7.39 25.43
C CYS A 149 -8.06 -8.86 25.89
N PRO A 150 -7.23 -9.15 26.92
CA PRO A 150 -6.81 -10.51 27.28
C PRO A 150 -7.91 -11.55 27.58
N ALA A 151 -9.16 -11.14 27.70
CA ALA A 151 -10.28 -12.03 28.02
C ALA A 151 -11.31 -12.16 26.88
N ASP A 152 -11.16 -11.37 25.82
CA ASP A 152 -12.16 -11.21 24.77
C ASP A 152 -11.51 -11.44 23.40
N TRP A 153 -11.74 -12.63 22.84
CA TRP A 153 -11.13 -13.05 21.57
C TRP A 153 -11.25 -11.97 20.48
N GLY A 154 -10.12 -11.63 19.84
CA GLY A 154 -10.08 -10.72 18.72
C GLY A 154 -9.02 -11.05 17.68
N PRO A 155 -9.02 -10.36 16.53
CA PRO A 155 -7.99 -10.55 15.52
C PRO A 155 -6.67 -9.89 15.92
N LEU A 156 -5.55 -10.55 15.60
CA LEU A 156 -4.18 -10.04 15.76
C LEU A 156 -3.99 -8.61 15.22
N GLU A 157 -4.67 -8.26 14.13
CA GLU A 157 -4.59 -6.93 13.51
C GLU A 157 -5.29 -5.82 14.31
N ASN A 158 -6.21 -6.18 15.23
CA ASN A 158 -6.81 -5.26 16.20
C ASN A 158 -6.22 -5.42 17.61
N GLY A 159 -5.01 -5.98 17.71
CA GLY A 159 -4.32 -6.17 18.99
C GLY A 159 -5.07 -7.09 19.94
N GLY A 160 -5.81 -8.07 19.41
CA GLY A 160 -6.57 -9.06 20.17
C GLY A 160 -7.92 -8.61 20.69
N CYS A 161 -8.33 -7.37 20.40
CA CYS A 161 -9.67 -6.91 20.74
C CYS A 161 -10.71 -7.23 19.64
N PRO A 162 -11.96 -7.57 19.98
CA PRO A 162 -13.05 -7.63 19.01
C PRO A 162 -13.29 -6.25 18.37
N TRP A 163 -13.72 -6.23 17.10
CA TRP A 163 -14.11 -4.99 16.45
C TRP A 163 -15.44 -4.47 17.03
N PRO A 164 -15.57 -3.16 17.29
CA PRO A 164 -16.84 -2.58 17.72
C PRO A 164 -17.88 -2.62 16.59
N ASP A 165 -19.15 -2.65 16.98
CA ASP A 165 -20.34 -2.47 16.15
C ASP A 165 -21.19 -1.39 16.85
N SER A 166 -20.97 -0.14 16.43
CA SER A 166 -21.42 1.04 17.15
C SER A 166 -22.92 1.30 17.03
N ASP A 167 -23.59 0.79 15.98
CA ASP A 167 -25.04 0.91 15.80
C ASP A 167 -25.82 -0.41 15.91
N GLY A 168 -25.12 -1.54 15.99
CA GLY A 168 -25.69 -2.85 16.28
C GLY A 168 -26.35 -3.52 15.08
N ASP A 169 -25.96 -3.19 13.86
CA ASP A 169 -26.54 -3.74 12.64
C ASP A 169 -25.89 -5.07 12.16
N GLY A 170 -24.80 -5.48 12.82
CA GLY A 170 -24.07 -6.70 12.54
C GLY A 170 -22.95 -6.55 11.50
N VAL A 171 -22.64 -5.33 11.04
CA VAL A 171 -21.43 -4.97 10.31
C VAL A 171 -20.52 -4.20 11.27
N PHE A 172 -19.29 -4.67 11.46
CA PHE A 172 -18.35 -4.00 12.37
C PHE A 172 -17.89 -2.64 11.82
N ASP A 173 -17.56 -1.69 12.71
CA ASP A 173 -17.21 -0.30 12.37
C ASP A 173 -16.06 -0.19 11.33
N ASN A 174 -15.19 -1.18 11.23
CA ASN A 174 -14.09 -1.23 10.25
C ASN A 174 -14.55 -1.63 8.83
N ASP A 175 -15.68 -2.34 8.72
CA ASP A 175 -16.30 -2.80 7.49
C ASP A 175 -17.60 -2.04 7.14
N ASP A 176 -18.11 -1.25 8.09
CA ASP A 176 -19.31 -0.42 7.95
C ASP A 176 -18.99 0.95 7.32
N VAL A 177 -19.68 1.27 6.22
CA VAL A 177 -19.57 2.57 5.54
C VAL A 177 -20.31 3.67 6.32
N CYS A 178 -21.29 3.28 7.14
CA CYS A 178 -22.12 4.13 7.97
C CYS A 178 -22.08 3.75 9.48
N PRO A 179 -20.91 3.75 10.18
CA PRO A 179 -20.71 3.14 11.53
C PRO A 179 -21.60 3.60 12.69
N TRP A 180 -22.45 4.60 12.47
CA TRP A 180 -23.31 5.20 13.51
C TRP A 180 -24.77 5.22 13.09
N THR A 181 -25.15 4.48 12.03
CA THR A 181 -26.49 4.50 11.43
C THR A 181 -26.87 3.11 10.93
N TYR A 182 -27.66 2.41 11.75
CA TYR A 182 -28.13 1.05 11.49
C TYR A 182 -28.53 0.82 10.03
N GLY A 183 -27.89 -0.13 9.37
CA GLY A 183 -28.11 -0.46 7.97
C GLY A 183 -28.35 -1.94 7.69
N ASP A 184 -28.30 -2.28 6.41
CA ASP A 184 -28.39 -3.66 5.95
C ASP A 184 -26.96 -4.17 5.65
N PRO A 185 -26.55 -5.35 6.14
CA PRO A 185 -25.27 -5.94 5.78
C PRO A 185 -25.04 -6.10 4.26
N ALA A 186 -26.11 -6.25 3.47
CA ALA A 186 -26.03 -6.28 2.00
C ALA A 186 -25.65 -4.92 1.39
N ASN A 187 -25.78 -3.83 2.15
CA ASN A 187 -25.43 -2.47 1.78
C ASN A 187 -24.27 -1.90 2.64
N TYR A 188 -23.37 -2.78 3.10
CA TYR A 188 -22.16 -2.40 3.85
C TYR A 188 -22.46 -1.54 5.09
N GLY A 189 -23.49 -1.93 5.85
CA GLY A 189 -23.92 -1.28 7.08
C GLY A 189 -24.62 0.07 6.89
N CYS A 190 -24.87 0.48 5.65
CA CYS A 190 -25.68 1.68 5.39
C CYS A 190 -27.17 1.34 5.23
N PRO A 191 -28.08 2.25 5.65
CA PRO A 191 -29.49 2.15 5.34
C PRO A 191 -29.71 1.97 3.83
N ALA A 192 -30.74 1.22 3.46
CA ALA A 192 -31.13 1.12 2.05
C ALA A 192 -31.30 2.53 1.48
N SER A 193 -30.65 2.82 0.34
CA SER A 193 -30.91 4.05 -0.40
C SER A 193 -32.42 4.17 -0.61
N PRO A 194 -33.01 5.36 -0.41
CA PRO A 194 -34.42 5.55 -0.70
C PRO A 194 -34.69 5.13 -2.15
N ALA A 195 -35.88 4.57 -2.39
CA ALA A 195 -36.24 4.07 -3.71
C ALA A 195 -36.06 5.17 -4.77
N ASP A 196 -35.52 4.81 -5.93
CA ASP A 196 -35.30 5.66 -7.09
C ASP A 196 -35.75 4.83 -8.31
N SER A 197 -37.03 4.96 -8.63
CA SER A 197 -37.76 4.06 -9.54
C SER A 197 -37.37 4.23 -11.00
N ASP A 198 -36.84 5.39 -11.41
CA ASP A 198 -36.39 5.66 -12.77
C ASP A 198 -34.86 5.85 -12.91
N SER A 199 -34.14 5.78 -11.79
CA SER A 199 -32.68 5.80 -11.71
C SER A 199 -32.06 7.09 -12.24
N ASP A 200 -32.75 8.23 -12.05
CA ASP A 200 -32.26 9.54 -12.44
C ASP A 200 -31.38 10.23 -11.38
N GLY A 201 -31.29 9.64 -10.19
CA GLY A 201 -30.51 10.13 -9.06
C GLY A 201 -31.29 11.01 -8.07
N VAL A 202 -32.59 11.18 -8.27
CA VAL A 202 -33.53 11.77 -7.30
C VAL A 202 -34.38 10.66 -6.71
N ASP A 203 -34.48 10.58 -5.38
CA ASP A 203 -35.30 9.55 -4.75
C ASP A 203 -36.81 9.79 -4.95
N ASP A 204 -37.61 8.71 -4.96
CA ASP A 204 -39.07 8.70 -5.17
C ASP A 204 -39.85 9.70 -4.29
N ALA A 205 -39.34 10.04 -3.10
CA ALA A 205 -40.00 10.98 -2.20
C ALA A 205 -39.68 12.45 -2.55
N SER A 206 -38.52 12.68 -3.17
CA SER A 206 -38.06 13.98 -3.67
C SER A 206 -38.39 14.21 -5.15
N ASP A 207 -38.74 13.15 -5.87
CA ASP A 207 -38.99 13.15 -7.31
C ASP A 207 -40.47 13.45 -7.64
N HIS A 208 -40.68 14.47 -8.47
CA HIS A 208 -42.00 14.85 -8.97
C HIS A 208 -42.47 13.98 -10.15
N CYS A 209 -41.56 13.25 -10.78
CA CYS A 209 -41.77 12.42 -11.97
C CYS A 209 -41.23 10.99 -11.80
N VAL A 210 -41.37 10.39 -10.61
CA VAL A 210 -41.00 9.03 -10.13
C VAL A 210 -40.67 7.91 -11.15
N TYR A 211 -41.30 7.87 -12.32
CA TYR A 211 -41.10 6.82 -13.33
C TYR A 211 -40.57 7.33 -14.69
N GLU A 212 -40.15 8.60 -14.78
CA GLU A 212 -39.69 9.24 -16.01
C GLU A 212 -38.44 10.07 -15.76
N PRO A 213 -37.25 9.61 -16.22
CA PRO A 213 -35.99 10.20 -15.81
C PRO A 213 -35.88 11.69 -16.11
N GLY A 214 -35.50 12.48 -15.11
CA GLY A 214 -35.33 13.90 -15.20
C GLY A 214 -33.98 14.40 -14.71
N THR A 215 -33.98 15.66 -14.28
CA THR A 215 -32.79 16.28 -13.69
C THR A 215 -33.09 16.72 -12.27
N MET A 216 -32.07 16.67 -11.40
CA MET A 216 -32.18 17.24 -10.04
C MET A 216 -32.62 18.72 -10.05
N ALA A 217 -32.22 19.49 -11.06
CA ALA A 217 -32.59 20.91 -11.20
C ALA A 217 -34.09 21.12 -11.47
N ASN A 218 -34.78 20.09 -11.97
CA ASN A 218 -36.20 20.09 -12.28
C ASN A 218 -36.97 19.06 -11.42
N ASN A 219 -36.51 18.82 -10.18
CA ASN A 219 -37.13 17.91 -9.22
C ASN A 219 -37.42 16.51 -9.78
N GLY A 220 -36.45 15.94 -10.51
CA GLY A 220 -36.56 14.60 -11.12
C GLY A 220 -37.48 14.54 -12.35
N CYS A 221 -38.02 15.67 -12.82
CA CYS A 221 -38.77 15.72 -14.07
C CYS A 221 -37.91 16.04 -15.30
N PRO A 222 -38.24 15.51 -16.49
CA PRO A 222 -37.52 15.83 -17.72
C PRO A 222 -37.57 17.32 -18.06
N GLU A 223 -36.40 17.89 -18.40
CA GLU A 223 -36.31 19.30 -18.78
C GLU A 223 -36.44 19.47 -20.31
N PRO A 224 -37.39 20.28 -20.82
CA PRO A 224 -37.54 20.54 -22.25
C PRO A 224 -36.42 21.46 -22.77
N VAL A 225 -35.63 20.98 -23.72
CA VAL A 225 -34.50 21.71 -24.32
C VAL A 225 -34.71 22.05 -25.80
N ALA A 226 -34.16 23.19 -26.20
CA ALA A 226 -34.16 23.61 -27.60
C ALA A 226 -33.14 22.81 -28.41
N VAL A 227 -33.49 22.48 -29.66
CA VAL A 227 -32.63 21.71 -30.57
C VAL A 227 -32.07 22.63 -31.66
N PRO A 228 -30.83 23.13 -31.52
CA PRO A 228 -30.22 23.94 -32.57
C PRO A 228 -29.98 23.12 -33.84
N ALA A 229 -30.32 23.70 -34.99
CA ALA A 229 -30.12 23.02 -36.27
C ALA A 229 -28.61 22.93 -36.63
N PRO A 230 -28.13 21.79 -37.16
CA PRO A 230 -26.80 21.68 -37.73
C PRO A 230 -26.68 22.54 -38.99
N THR A 231 -25.46 23.01 -39.29
CA THR A 231 -25.20 23.79 -40.51
C THR A 231 -24.41 22.96 -41.53
N PHE A 232 -24.81 23.04 -42.79
CA PHE A 232 -24.20 22.30 -43.89
C PHE A 232 -23.39 23.26 -44.78
N ALA A 233 -22.10 22.98 -44.96
CA ALA A 233 -21.20 23.73 -45.83
C ALA A 233 -20.88 22.91 -47.08
N ASP A 234 -21.51 23.26 -48.20
CA ASP A 234 -21.33 22.63 -49.52
C ASP A 234 -20.49 23.59 -50.38
N LYS A 235 -19.20 23.29 -50.53
CA LYS A 235 -18.24 24.08 -51.32
C LYS A 235 -18.02 23.37 -52.65
N CYS A 236 -17.29 24.03 -53.55
CA CYS A 236 -16.90 23.33 -54.77
C CYS A 236 -15.93 22.19 -54.46
N GLY A 237 -15.94 21.15 -55.29
CA GLY A 237 -15.23 19.90 -55.05
C GLY A 237 -15.89 19.10 -53.92
N THR A 238 -15.12 18.25 -53.26
CA THR A 238 -15.57 17.50 -52.07
C THR A 238 -14.66 17.73 -50.86
N ALA A 239 -13.51 18.39 -51.07
CA ALA A 239 -12.45 18.49 -50.06
C ALA A 239 -12.77 19.46 -48.93
N ASN A 240 -13.71 20.39 -49.13
CA ASN A 240 -14.07 21.43 -48.17
C ASN A 240 -15.55 21.37 -47.75
N ASP A 241 -16.16 20.21 -47.94
CA ASP A 241 -17.54 19.96 -47.57
C ASP A 241 -17.61 19.48 -46.12
N GLY A 242 -18.62 19.94 -45.39
CA GLY A 242 -18.76 19.55 -44.00
C GLY A 242 -20.10 19.88 -43.37
N VAL A 243 -20.31 19.28 -42.22
CA VAL A 243 -21.44 19.54 -41.33
C VAL A 243 -20.88 20.09 -40.02
N VAL A 244 -21.45 21.19 -39.52
CA VAL A 244 -21.16 21.67 -38.17
C VAL A 244 -22.27 21.21 -37.24
N ILE A 245 -21.89 20.35 -36.29
CA ILE A 245 -22.74 19.85 -35.23
C ILE A 245 -22.69 20.84 -34.06
N PRO A 246 -23.82 21.43 -33.66
CA PRO A 246 -23.86 22.39 -32.56
C PRO A 246 -23.64 21.68 -31.22
N SER A 247 -23.24 22.46 -30.21
CA SER A 247 -23.27 22.02 -28.81
C SER A 247 -24.55 22.55 -28.18
N ALA A 248 -25.31 21.68 -27.52
CA ALA A 248 -26.50 22.03 -26.76
C ALA A 248 -26.61 21.10 -25.55
N VAL A 249 -27.00 21.66 -24.40
CA VAL A 249 -27.28 20.88 -23.20
C VAL A 249 -28.50 20.01 -23.45
N GLY A 250 -28.46 18.74 -23.03
CA GLY A 250 -29.58 17.82 -23.14
C GLY A 250 -29.85 17.28 -24.55
N VAL A 251 -28.96 17.51 -25.51
CA VAL A 251 -29.14 17.05 -26.90
C VAL A 251 -27.91 16.31 -27.41
N ASP A 252 -28.11 15.05 -27.79
CA ASP A 252 -27.10 14.25 -28.47
C ASP A 252 -27.38 14.20 -29.97
N TYR A 253 -26.33 14.41 -30.78
CA TYR A 253 -26.41 14.37 -32.24
C TYR A 253 -25.79 13.10 -32.79
N ALA A 254 -26.38 12.58 -33.86
CA ALA A 254 -25.82 11.49 -34.65
C ALA A 254 -25.71 11.89 -36.12
N VAL A 255 -24.56 11.60 -36.74
CA VAL A 255 -24.33 11.78 -38.18
C VAL A 255 -24.38 10.40 -38.83
N ASN A 256 -25.29 10.20 -39.78
CA ASN A 256 -25.56 8.90 -40.42
C ASN A 256 -25.82 7.77 -39.41
N GLY A 257 -26.48 8.09 -38.30
CA GLY A 257 -26.78 7.14 -37.21
C GLY A 257 -25.63 6.90 -36.22
N VAL A 258 -24.48 7.57 -36.37
CA VAL A 258 -23.34 7.46 -35.45
C VAL A 258 -23.30 8.67 -34.53
N ALA A 259 -23.36 8.45 -33.21
CA ALA A 259 -23.21 9.51 -32.21
C ALA A 259 -21.95 10.34 -32.48
N THR A 260 -22.10 11.65 -32.53
CA THR A 260 -21.07 12.57 -33.00
C THR A 260 -20.99 13.77 -32.08
N SER A 261 -19.80 14.02 -31.53
CA SER A 261 -19.57 15.18 -30.67
C SER A 261 -19.73 16.51 -31.44
N PRO A 262 -20.07 17.60 -30.73
CA PRO A 262 -20.11 18.93 -31.31
C PRO A 262 -18.80 19.30 -32.02
N GLY A 263 -18.90 19.91 -33.19
CA GLY A 263 -17.73 20.24 -34.02
C GLY A 263 -17.99 20.15 -35.52
N THR A 264 -16.93 20.27 -36.30
CA THR A 264 -17.01 20.16 -37.76
C THR A 264 -16.65 18.75 -38.21
N VAL A 265 -17.55 18.12 -38.98
CA VAL A 265 -17.36 16.81 -39.59
C VAL A 265 -17.23 17.00 -41.09
N THR A 266 -16.14 16.55 -41.68
CA THR A 266 -16.01 16.46 -43.14
C THR A 266 -17.05 15.51 -43.71
N ALA A 267 -17.76 15.95 -44.75
CA ALA A 267 -18.90 15.23 -45.29
C ALA A 267 -18.83 15.20 -46.82
N SER A 268 -19.31 14.12 -47.42
CA SER A 268 -19.50 14.02 -48.87
C SER A 268 -20.65 13.08 -49.19
N GLY A 269 -21.24 13.18 -50.38
CA GLY A 269 -22.42 12.39 -50.74
C GLY A 269 -23.65 12.82 -49.95
N SER A 270 -24.53 11.88 -49.60
CA SER A 270 -25.71 12.15 -48.77
C SER A 270 -25.40 11.92 -47.30
N VAL A 271 -25.67 12.93 -46.47
CA VAL A 271 -25.50 12.87 -45.01
C VAL A 271 -26.81 13.19 -44.32
N SER A 272 -27.15 12.39 -43.31
CA SER A 272 -28.23 12.67 -42.36
C SER A 272 -27.66 13.06 -41.00
N VAL A 273 -28.36 13.96 -40.33
CA VAL A 273 -28.09 14.33 -38.94
C VAL A 273 -29.39 14.17 -38.17
N SER A 274 -29.36 13.49 -37.04
CA SER A 274 -30.49 13.37 -36.11
C SER A 274 -30.10 13.83 -34.72
N ALA A 275 -31.04 14.41 -33.99
CA ALA A 275 -30.93 14.79 -32.59
C ALA A 275 -31.84 13.89 -31.74
N VAL A 276 -31.33 13.45 -30.59
CA VAL A 276 -32.08 12.75 -29.54
C VAL A 276 -31.88 13.48 -28.22
N ALA A 277 -32.86 13.41 -27.33
CA ALA A 277 -32.68 13.94 -25.98
C ALA A 277 -31.65 13.10 -25.24
N ALA A 278 -30.74 13.78 -24.53
CA ALA A 278 -29.91 13.11 -23.53
C ALA A 278 -30.79 12.67 -22.34
N PHE A 279 -30.25 11.76 -21.53
CA PHE A 279 -30.93 11.30 -20.30
C PHE A 279 -31.30 12.48 -19.39
N GLY A 280 -32.55 12.51 -18.89
CA GLY A 280 -33.08 13.61 -18.08
C GLY A 280 -33.72 14.77 -18.86
N TYR A 281 -33.76 14.71 -20.20
CA TYR A 281 -34.23 15.80 -21.04
C TYR A 281 -35.33 15.38 -22.00
N THR A 282 -36.12 16.35 -22.47
CA THR A 282 -37.05 16.18 -23.60
C THR A 282 -36.74 17.21 -24.70
N LEU A 283 -36.98 16.84 -25.96
CA LEU A 283 -36.77 17.78 -27.07
C LEU A 283 -38.01 18.65 -27.27
N ALA A 284 -37.86 19.97 -27.12
CA ALA A 284 -38.95 20.93 -27.36
C ALA A 284 -39.15 21.27 -28.86
N ALA A 285 -38.37 20.67 -29.77
CA ALA A 285 -38.35 21.03 -31.18
C ALA A 285 -39.23 20.10 -32.04
N GLU A 286 -39.96 20.67 -32.98
CA GLU A 286 -40.73 19.91 -33.99
C GLU A 286 -39.84 19.20 -35.02
N THR A 287 -38.60 19.68 -35.21
CA THR A 287 -37.64 19.09 -36.16
C THR A 287 -36.40 18.59 -35.43
N THR A 288 -36.17 17.29 -35.51
CA THR A 288 -35.03 16.60 -34.89
C THR A 288 -34.16 15.84 -35.90
N ALA A 289 -34.44 16.00 -37.20
CA ALA A 289 -33.68 15.36 -38.27
C ALA A 289 -33.48 16.28 -39.47
N TRP A 290 -32.27 16.26 -40.03
CA TRP A 290 -31.86 17.04 -41.19
C TRP A 290 -31.08 16.16 -42.16
N SER A 291 -31.12 16.48 -43.44
CA SER A 291 -30.29 15.80 -44.44
C SER A 291 -29.81 16.74 -45.53
N LYS A 292 -28.64 16.43 -46.10
CA LYS A 292 -28.06 17.18 -47.21
C LYS A 292 -27.32 16.23 -48.13
N THR A 293 -27.50 16.40 -49.43
CA THR A 293 -26.65 15.81 -50.46
C THR A 293 -25.66 16.87 -50.93
N PHE A 294 -24.38 16.63 -50.69
CA PHE A 294 -23.26 17.48 -51.08
C PHE A 294 -22.94 17.32 -52.56
N THR A 295 -22.55 18.41 -53.22
CA THR A 295 -22.31 18.39 -54.67
C THR A 295 -20.83 18.26 -54.98
N ALA A 296 -20.47 17.34 -55.88
CA ALA A 296 -19.10 17.25 -56.40
C ALA A 296 -18.81 18.31 -57.48
N THR A 297 -19.46 19.48 -57.40
CA THR A 297 -19.37 20.53 -58.42
C THR A 297 -17.91 20.92 -58.60
N PRO A 298 -17.29 20.69 -59.77
CA PRO A 298 -15.86 20.93 -59.94
C PRO A 298 -15.50 22.35 -59.55
N CYS A 299 -14.51 22.51 -58.67
CA CYS A 299 -13.99 23.84 -58.39
C CYS A 299 -13.54 24.50 -59.69
N PRO A 300 -13.83 25.81 -59.87
CA PRO A 300 -13.27 26.56 -60.97
C PRO A 300 -11.76 26.33 -60.98
N ARG A 301 -11.29 25.60 -61.99
CA ARG A 301 -9.85 25.47 -62.21
C ARG A 301 -9.39 26.86 -62.62
N VAL A 302 -8.33 27.36 -62.00
CA VAL A 302 -7.52 28.39 -62.66
C VAL A 302 -7.13 27.75 -64.00
N GLY A 303 -7.59 28.35 -65.11
CA GLY A 303 -7.27 27.86 -66.44
C GLY A 303 -5.76 27.74 -66.63
N ASN A 304 -5.33 27.08 -67.71
CA ASN A 304 -3.92 27.08 -68.10
C ASN A 304 -3.43 28.52 -68.17
N VAL A 305 -2.67 28.96 -67.15
CA VAL A 305 -2.10 30.29 -67.17
C VAL A 305 -1.04 30.31 -68.24
N SER A 306 -1.37 30.99 -69.34
CA SER A 306 -0.54 31.09 -70.51
C SER A 306 0.23 32.42 -70.44
N VAL A 307 1.53 32.32 -70.16
CA VAL A 307 2.40 33.49 -70.09
C VAL A 307 2.92 33.80 -71.48
N THR A 308 2.37 34.83 -72.12
CA THR A 308 2.84 35.27 -73.45
C THR A 308 3.82 36.43 -73.25
N SER A 309 5.13 36.13 -73.23
CA SER A 309 6.18 37.16 -73.22
C SER A 309 7.44 36.72 -73.96
N PRO A 310 8.27 37.67 -74.44
CA PRO A 310 9.60 37.38 -74.98
C PRO A 310 10.54 36.71 -73.96
N ALA A 311 10.19 36.69 -72.68
CA ALA A 311 10.97 36.13 -71.57
C ALA A 311 10.18 35.07 -70.78
N LYS A 312 9.26 34.35 -71.44
CA LYS A 312 8.37 33.33 -70.84
C LYS A 312 9.10 32.31 -69.96
N ASP A 313 10.34 31.97 -70.31
CA ASP A 313 11.15 30.97 -69.60
C ASP A 313 11.66 31.46 -68.22
N ARG A 314 11.44 32.74 -67.89
CA ARG A 314 11.86 33.35 -66.61
C ARG A 314 10.71 33.56 -65.62
N VAL A 315 9.51 33.11 -65.95
CA VAL A 315 8.30 33.29 -65.12
C VAL A 315 7.99 31.98 -64.41
N LYS A 316 7.97 32.00 -63.08
CA LYS A 316 7.53 30.84 -62.28
C LYS A 316 6.14 31.10 -61.72
N ILE A 317 5.25 30.13 -61.89
CA ILE A 317 3.95 30.10 -61.25
C ILE A 317 4.10 29.38 -59.91
N VAL A 318 3.73 30.05 -58.83
CA VAL A 318 3.78 29.53 -57.46
C VAL A 318 2.41 29.73 -56.80
N ASN A 319 2.05 28.83 -55.87
CA ASN A 319 0.70 28.76 -55.26
C ASN A 319 -0.43 28.64 -56.31
N ARG A 320 -0.57 27.46 -56.94
CA ARG A 320 -1.64 27.19 -57.93
C ARG A 320 -3.05 27.06 -57.34
N GLU A 321 -3.29 27.61 -56.16
CA GLU A 321 -4.62 27.59 -55.55
C GLU A 321 -5.47 28.76 -56.04
N ALA A 322 -6.76 28.51 -56.29
CA ALA A 322 -7.69 29.46 -56.91
C ALA A 322 -7.87 30.79 -56.15
N LYS A 323 -7.38 30.88 -54.90
CA LYS A 323 -7.50 32.07 -54.06
C LYS A 323 -6.25 32.96 -54.02
N ALA A 324 -5.07 32.49 -54.43
CA ALA A 324 -3.82 33.22 -54.15
C ALA A 324 -2.67 32.93 -55.14
N MET A 325 -2.98 32.84 -56.43
CA MET A 325 -1.94 32.65 -57.43
C MET A 325 -0.96 33.83 -57.44
N THR A 326 0.34 33.53 -57.41
CA THR A 326 1.40 34.55 -57.43
C THR A 326 2.36 34.28 -58.59
N LEU A 327 2.60 35.31 -59.40
CA LEU A 327 3.58 35.27 -60.49
C LEU A 327 4.92 35.80 -59.99
N VAL A 328 5.99 35.01 -60.13
CA VAL A 328 7.34 35.41 -59.69
C VAL A 328 8.25 35.67 -60.89
N PHE A 329 8.94 36.82 -60.86
CA PHE A 329 9.90 37.30 -61.85
C PHE A 329 11.22 37.68 -61.17
N GLY A 330 12.22 36.80 -61.20
CA GLY A 330 13.46 37.01 -60.44
C GLY A 330 13.18 37.12 -58.94
N THR A 331 13.44 38.28 -58.33
CA THR A 331 13.20 38.58 -56.90
C THR A 331 11.85 39.24 -56.61
N ARG A 332 10.99 39.45 -57.62
CA ARG A 332 9.70 40.15 -57.45
C ARG A 332 8.52 39.18 -57.59
N SER A 333 7.48 39.41 -56.80
CA SER A 333 6.21 38.68 -56.84
C SER A 333 5.04 39.62 -57.18
N VAL A 334 4.11 39.15 -58.00
CA VAL A 334 2.87 39.85 -58.35
C VAL A 334 1.69 38.95 -57.98
N PRO A 335 0.83 39.36 -57.03
CA PRO A 335 -0.37 38.61 -56.70
C PRO A 335 -1.39 38.72 -57.85
N VAL A 336 -1.99 37.60 -58.21
CA VAL A 336 -3.06 37.51 -59.22
C VAL A 336 -4.40 37.51 -58.48
N PRO A 337 -5.30 38.47 -58.75
CA PRO A 337 -6.64 38.47 -58.13
C PRO A 337 -7.43 37.23 -58.53
N ALA A 338 -8.10 36.61 -57.55
CA ALA A 338 -9.03 35.51 -57.79
C ALA A 338 -10.13 35.94 -58.79
N ASN A 339 -10.58 35.02 -59.65
CA ASN A 339 -11.60 35.25 -60.69
C ASN A 339 -11.29 36.29 -61.79
N SER A 340 -10.02 36.53 -62.10
CA SER A 340 -9.66 37.33 -63.27
C SER A 340 -9.79 36.50 -64.56
N SER A 341 -10.88 36.70 -65.32
CA SER A 341 -11.09 36.10 -66.66
C SER A 341 -10.48 36.94 -67.81
N ARG A 342 -9.56 37.84 -67.48
CA ARG A 342 -9.03 38.83 -68.43
C ARG A 342 -7.52 38.83 -68.42
N THR A 343 -6.95 39.04 -69.61
CA THR A 343 -5.56 39.41 -69.87
C THR A 343 -5.02 40.35 -68.79
N ILE A 344 -4.14 39.84 -67.91
CA ILE A 344 -3.41 40.69 -66.96
C ILE A 344 -2.20 41.23 -67.69
N THR A 345 -2.22 42.54 -67.97
CA THR A 345 -1.06 43.21 -68.56
C THR A 345 -0.15 43.71 -67.45
N VAL A 346 0.97 43.04 -67.22
CA VAL A 346 2.00 43.54 -66.29
C VAL A 346 2.99 44.37 -67.10
N VAL A 347 2.93 45.70 -66.95
CA VAL A 347 3.95 46.60 -67.50
C VAL A 347 5.13 46.61 -66.53
N ALA A 348 6.14 45.79 -66.79
CA ALA A 348 7.40 45.89 -66.04
C ALA A 348 8.05 47.25 -66.37
N PRO A 349 8.44 48.07 -65.36
CA PRO A 349 9.25 49.24 -65.65
C PRO A 349 10.61 48.80 -66.23
N ARG A 350 11.08 49.56 -67.23
CA ARG A 350 12.31 49.38 -68.02
C ARG A 350 13.32 48.40 -67.39
N ILE A 351 13.48 47.23 -68.01
CA ILE A 351 14.61 46.33 -67.72
C ILE A 351 15.84 46.98 -68.37
N THR A 352 16.69 47.61 -67.57
CA THR A 352 18.01 48.06 -68.00
C THR A 352 18.88 46.83 -68.22
N TRP A 353 19.23 46.55 -69.47
CA TRP A 353 20.17 45.50 -69.82
C TRP A 353 21.58 46.06 -69.76
N THR A 354 22.38 45.67 -68.77
CA THR A 354 23.83 45.89 -68.82
C THR A 354 24.44 44.73 -69.61
N ALA A 355 24.54 44.88 -70.93
CA ALA A 355 25.36 43.99 -71.75
C ALA A 355 26.82 44.44 -71.61
N VAL A 356 27.66 43.56 -71.08
CA VAL A 356 29.11 43.77 -71.05
C VAL A 356 29.66 43.34 -72.41
N TRP A 357 30.47 44.23 -73.00
CA TRP A 357 31.33 44.10 -74.20
C TRP A 357 30.77 44.53 -75.56
N GLY A 358 31.28 45.68 -76.02
CA GLY A 358 31.88 45.85 -77.35
C GLY A 358 30.93 46.06 -78.54
N PHE A 359 30.85 47.32 -78.99
CA PHE A 359 30.20 47.81 -80.20
C PHE A 359 28.68 48.03 -80.15
N ALA A 360 28.29 49.31 -80.25
CA ALA A 360 26.93 49.76 -80.51
C ALA A 360 26.53 49.44 -81.96
N PRO A 361 25.26 49.07 -82.23
CA PRO A 361 24.33 50.11 -82.65
C PRO A 361 22.87 49.97 -82.13
N ARG A 362 22.24 51.15 -81.99
CA ARG A 362 20.80 51.45 -82.02
C ARG A 362 19.85 50.60 -81.16
N LEU A 363 19.55 51.16 -79.98
CA LEU A 363 18.43 50.80 -79.12
C LEU A 363 17.09 51.08 -79.83
N LEU A 364 16.30 50.03 -80.07
CA LEU A 364 14.85 50.16 -80.23
C LEU A 364 14.18 49.76 -78.89
N PRO A 365 13.35 50.63 -78.29
CA PRO A 365 12.60 50.27 -77.09
C PRO A 365 11.52 49.26 -77.47
N ARG A 366 11.74 47.98 -77.20
CA ARG A 366 10.63 47.00 -77.18
C ARG A 366 9.96 47.06 -75.81
N THR A 367 8.91 47.86 -75.71
CA THR A 367 7.89 47.72 -74.66
C THR A 367 7.24 46.34 -74.85
N GLY A 368 7.69 45.34 -74.12
CA GLY A 368 7.01 44.06 -74.04
C GLY A 368 5.88 44.17 -73.02
N ALA A 369 4.63 44.12 -73.49
CA ALA A 369 3.50 43.85 -72.62
C ALA A 369 3.54 42.35 -72.25
N LEU A 370 3.56 42.03 -70.95
CA LEU A 370 3.30 40.67 -70.49
C LEU A 370 1.78 40.48 -70.54
N VAL A 371 1.28 39.61 -71.43
CA VAL A 371 -0.12 39.22 -71.47
C VAL A 371 -0.25 37.86 -70.78
N VAL A 372 -0.90 37.84 -69.63
CA VAL A 372 -1.28 36.61 -68.92
C VAL A 372 -2.76 36.34 -69.22
N THR A 373 -3.04 35.32 -70.04
CA THR A 373 -4.41 34.85 -70.37
C THR A 373 -4.74 33.58 -69.63
#